data_AF-A0A950CEX9-F1
#
_entry.id   AF-A0A950CEX9-F1
#
_cell.length_a   1.000
_cell.length_b   1.000
_cell.length_c   1.000
_cell.angle_alpha   90.00
_cell.angle_beta   90.00
_cell.angle_gamma   90.00
#
_symmetry.space_group_name_H-M   'P 1'
#
loop_
_entity.id
_entity.type
_entity.pdbx_description
1 polymer ?
#
loop_
_entity_poly.entity_id
_entity_poly.type
_entity_poly.pdbx_seq_one_letter_code
_entity_poly.pdbx_strand_id
1 'polypeptide(L)' 'IKRIEEILKASGRRRSDVHLAVSPYAKPINTDDLKRYRDAGADEVVLLTLGAPSSVQQTIERMEQMARDFVDAAAKL' A
#
# COMPACT_ATOMS: atom_id res chain seq x y z
N ILE A 1 -8.01 -7.47 7.79
CA ILE A 1 -7.91 -6.47 8.88
C ILE A 1 -8.64 -6.90 10.15
N LYS A 2 -9.82 -7.53 10.10
CA LYS A 2 -10.53 -8.09 11.28
C LYS A 2 -9.64 -8.79 12.32
N ARG A 3 -8.73 -9.68 11.89
CA ARG A 3 -7.81 -10.36 12.81
C ARG A 3 -6.86 -9.41 13.55
N ILE A 4 -6.44 -8.33 12.90
CA ILE A 4 -5.61 -7.29 13.52
C ILE A 4 -6.41 -6.56 14.59
N GLU A 5 -7.67 -6.22 14.31
CA GLU A 5 -8.55 -5.57 15.29
C GLU A 5 -8.80 -6.45 16.53
N GLU A 6 -8.94 -7.77 16.34
CA GLU A 6 -9.03 -8.72 17.45
C GLU A 6 -7.77 -8.69 18.32
N ILE A 7 -6.58 -8.65 17.72
CA ILE A 7 -5.29 -8.57 18.44
C ILE A 7 -5.16 -7.23 19.18
N LEU A 8 -5.56 -6.12 18.55
CA LEU A 8 -5.57 -4.81 19.20
C LEU A 8 -6.53 -4.80 20.40
N LYS A 9 -7.74 -5.31 20.22
CA LYS A 9 -8.73 -5.38 21.30
C LYS A 9 -8.24 -6.24 22.47
N ALA A 10 -7.62 -7.39 22.19
CA ALA A 10 -7.04 -8.25 23.22
C ALA A 10 -5.89 -7.58 24.00
N SER A 11 -5.23 -6.59 23.41
CA SER A 11 -4.20 -5.77 24.05
C SER A 11 -4.72 -4.46 24.65
N GLY A 12 -6.04 -4.27 24.73
CA GLY A 12 -6.66 -3.04 25.25
C GLY A 12 -6.52 -1.83 24.33
N ARG A 13 -6.21 -2.05 23.05
CA ARG A 13 -6.04 -1.01 22.02
C ARG A 13 -7.22 -0.98 21.05
N ARG A 14 -7.39 0.17 20.41
CA ARG A 14 -8.38 0.42 19.35
C ARG A 14 -7.70 0.44 17.99
N ARG A 15 -8.50 0.23 16.94
CA ARG A 15 -8.04 0.34 15.55
C ARG A 15 -7.40 1.71 15.25
N SER A 16 -7.97 2.78 15.80
CA SER A 16 -7.48 4.16 15.63
C SER A 16 -6.15 4.44 16.34
N ASP A 17 -5.66 3.52 17.17
CA ASP A 17 -4.39 3.70 17.88
C ASP A 17 -3.18 3.23 17.03
N VAL A 18 -3.41 2.68 15.84
CA VAL A 18 -2.37 2.26 14.88
C VAL A 18 -2.62 2.84 13.49
N HIS A 19 -1.53 2.99 12.73
CA HIS A 19 -1.56 3.14 11.28
C HIS A 19 -1.25 1.79 10.63
N LEU A 20 -2.11 1.32 9.73
CA LEU A 20 -1.96 0.05 9.02
C LEU A 20 -1.51 0.29 7.58
N ALA A 21 -0.22 0.04 7.34
CA ALA A 21 0.33 -0.07 6.01
C ALA A 21 0.25 -1.52 5.51
N VAL A 22 -0.12 -1.71 4.25
CA VAL A 22 -0.08 -3.00 3.56
C VAL A 22 0.89 -2.93 2.39
N SER A 23 1.62 -4.01 2.13
CA SER A 23 2.38 -4.16 0.89
C SER A 23 1.98 -5.46 0.20
N PRO A 24 1.55 -5.41 -1.08
CA PRO A 24 1.38 -6.62 -1.89
C PRO A 24 2.71 -7.32 -2.20
N TYR A 25 3.84 -6.65 -1.91
CA TYR A 25 5.20 -7.12 -2.08
C TYR A 25 5.47 -7.72 -3.47
N ALA A 26 5.45 -9.05 -3.60
CA ALA A 26 5.76 -9.77 -4.84
C ALA A 26 4.52 -10.11 -5.69
N LYS A 27 3.33 -9.70 -5.26
CA LYS A 27 2.10 -9.94 -6.02
C LYS A 27 1.85 -8.80 -7.01
N PRO A 28 1.40 -9.11 -8.24
CA PRO A 28 0.83 -8.10 -9.11
C PRO A 28 -0.28 -7.34 -8.37
N ILE A 29 -0.27 -6.01 -8.51
CA ILE A 29 -1.28 -5.11 -7.99
C ILE A 29 -1.75 -4.21 -9.13
N ASN A 30 -3.03 -3.87 -9.16
CA ASN A 30 -3.58 -2.86 -10.03
C ASN A 30 -4.34 -1.77 -9.24
N THR A 31 -4.89 -0.79 -9.94
CA THR A 31 -5.59 0.34 -9.32
C THR A 31 -6.85 -0.06 -8.56
N ASP A 32 -7.56 -1.12 -8.96
CA ASP A 32 -8.75 -1.60 -8.24
C ASP A 32 -8.40 -2.16 -6.86
N ASP A 33 -7.18 -2.68 -6.70
CA ASP A 33 -6.71 -3.19 -5.41
C ASP A 33 -6.53 -2.09 -4.36
N LEU A 34 -6.24 -0.85 -4.77
CA LEU A 34 -6.16 0.30 -3.86
C LEU A 34 -7.49 0.50 -3.12
N LYS A 35 -8.60 0.47 -3.87
CA LYS A 35 -9.94 0.56 -3.30
C LYS A 35 -10.22 -0.60 -2.36
N ARG A 36 -9.83 -1.82 -2.73
CA ARG A 36 -10.01 -3.02 -1.87
C ARG A 36 -9.26 -2.88 -0.55
N TYR A 37 -8.04 -2.34 -0.56
CA TYR A 37 -7.27 -2.13 0.65
C TYR A 37 -7.85 -1.03 1.53
N ARG A 38 -8.29 0.10 0.94
CA ARG A 38 -9.02 1.14 1.66
C ARG A 38 -10.29 0.59 2.32
N ASP A 39 -11.12 -0.13 1.55
CA ASP A 39 -12.39 -0.69 2.03
C ASP A 39 -12.16 -1.79 3.09
N ALA A 40 -11.02 -2.47 3.05
CA ALA A 40 -10.60 -3.39 4.10
C ALA A 40 -10.14 -2.66 5.39
N GLY A 41 -9.84 -1.37 5.30
CA GLY A 41 -9.41 -0.51 6.40
C GLY A 41 -7.91 -0.28 6.50
N ALA A 42 -7.15 -0.39 5.40
CA ALA A 42 -5.74 0.00 5.38
C ALA A 42 -5.62 1.52 5.25
N ASP A 43 -4.63 2.09 5.93
CA ASP A 43 -4.36 3.54 5.89
C ASP A 43 -3.33 3.87 4.78
N GLU A 44 -2.52 2.90 4.38
CA GLU A 44 -1.46 3.08 3.39
C GLU A 44 -1.21 1.79 2.59
N VAL A 45 -0.89 1.96 1.30
CA VAL A 45 -0.42 0.88 0.42
C VAL A 45 1.02 1.19 0.01
N VAL A 46 1.94 0.33 0.41
CA VAL A 46 3.37 0.43 0.13
C VAL A 46 3.71 -0.43 -1.08
N LEU A 47 4.16 0.22 -2.14
CA LEU A 47 4.57 -0.41 -3.39
C LEU A 47 6.09 -0.61 -3.40
N LEU A 48 6.53 -1.75 -3.91
CA LEU A 48 7.95 -2.02 -4.15
C LEU A 48 8.20 -2.18 -5.64
N THR A 49 9.26 -1.52 -6.12
CA THR A 49 9.84 -1.84 -7.42
C THR A 49 10.74 -3.07 -7.27
N LEU A 50 10.42 -4.16 -7.98
CA LEU A 50 11.28 -5.35 -8.00
C LEU A 50 12.44 -5.17 -9.01
N GLY A 51 13.59 -5.76 -8.65
CA GLY A 51 14.81 -5.76 -9.47
C GLY A 51 15.67 -4.52 -9.26
N ALA A 52 16.97 -4.73 -9.05
CA ALA A 52 17.93 -3.64 -8.94
C ALA A 52 17.94 -2.82 -10.25
N PRO A 53 17.71 -1.50 -10.19
CA PRO A 53 17.84 -0.66 -11.36
C PRO A 53 19.30 -0.66 -11.83
N SER A 54 19.53 -0.71 -13.13
CA SER A 54 20.87 -0.67 -13.71
C SER A 54 21.46 0.75 -13.76
N SER A 55 20.66 1.78 -13.46
CA SER A 55 21.07 3.18 -13.42
C SER A 55 20.13 4.05 -12.58
N VAL A 56 20.59 5.24 -12.19
CA VAL A 56 19.76 6.26 -11.53
C VAL A 56 18.56 6.66 -12.40
N GLN A 57 18.78 6.82 -13.71
CA GLN A 57 17.74 7.19 -14.66
C GLN A 57 16.60 6.17 -14.66
N GLN A 58 16.93 4.87 -14.66
CA GLN A 58 15.93 3.82 -14.59
C GLN A 58 15.15 3.83 -13.27
N THR A 59 15.81 4.19 -12.15
CA THR A 59 15.11 4.37 -10.86
C THR A 59 14.09 5.49 -10.96
N ILE A 60 14.46 6.64 -11.53
CA ILE A 60 13.56 7.79 -11.69
C ILE A 60 12.36 7.41 -12.55
N GLU A 61 12.59 6.81 -13.71
CA GLU A 61 11.52 6.39 -14.62
C GLU A 61 10.52 5.43 -13.96
N ARG A 62 11.02 4.47 -13.17
CA ARG A 62 10.17 3.53 -12.41
C ARG A 62 9.35 4.23 -11.33
N MET A 63 9.95 5.18 -10.60
CA MET A 63 9.25 5.96 -9.57
C MET A 63 8.16 6.84 -10.18
N GLU A 64 8.46 7.51 -11.29
CA GLU A 64 7.47 8.32 -12.00
C GLU A 64 6.32 7.49 -12.56
N GLN A 65 6.62 6.31 -13.11
CA GLN A 65 5.60 5.41 -13.62
C GLN A 65 4.68 4.93 -12.48
N MET A 66 5.25 4.54 -11.35
CA MET A 66 4.48 4.17 -10.16
C MET A 66 3.60 5.32 -9.66
N ALA A 67 4.11 6.55 -9.69
CA ALA A 67 3.33 7.73 -9.31
C ALA A 67 2.11 7.91 -10.24
N ARG A 68 2.29 7.86 -11.56
CA ARG A 68 1.18 7.97 -12.52
C ARG A 68 0.15 6.86 -12.36
N ASP A 69 0.60 5.63 -12.14
CA ASP A 69 -0.29 4.48 -12.07
C ASP A 69 -1.09 4.44 -10.76
N PHE A 70 -0.47 4.81 -9.63
CA PHE A 70 -1.07 4.57 -8.31
C PHE A 70 -1.38 5.84 -7.51
N VAL A 71 -0.58 6.90 -7.60
CA VAL A 71 -0.83 8.13 -6.81
C VAL A 71 -2.04 8.87 -7.36
N ASP A 72 -2.12 9.04 -8.68
CA ASP A 72 -3.27 9.69 -9.32
C ASP A 72 -4.58 8.90 -9.15
N ALA A 73 -4.48 7.58 -9.06
CA ALA A 73 -5.61 6.70 -8.77
C ALA A 73 -6.05 6.82 -7.30
N ALA A 74 -5.09 6.77 -6.37
CA ALA A 74 -5.35 6.91 -4.94
C ALA A 74 -5.98 8.26 -4.58
N ALA A 75 -5.55 9.36 -5.23
CA ALA A 75 -6.07 10.70 -4.99
C ALA A 75 -7.57 10.87 -5.35
N LYS A 76 -8.17 9.91 -6.07
CA LYS A 76 -9.58 9.92 -6.49
C LYS A 76 -10.47 9.01 -5.64
N LEU A 77 -9.92 8.32 -4.64
CA LEU A 77 -10.62 7.41 -3.73
C LEU A 77 -11.00 8.13 -2.43
#